data_AF-A0A3D5PEH5-F1
#
_entry.id   AF-A0A3D5PEH5-F1
#
_cell.length_a   1.000
_cell.length_b   1.000
_cell.length_c   1.000
_cell.angle_alpha   90.00
_cell.angle_beta   90.00
_cell.angle_gamma   90.00
#
_symmetry.space_group_name_H-M   'P 1'
#
loop_
_entity.id
_entity.type
_entity.pdbx_description
1 polymer ?
#
loop_
_entity_poly.entity_id
_entity_poly.type
_entity_poly.pdbx_seq_one_letter_code
_entity_poly.pdbx_strand_id
1 'polypeptide(L)'
;MKKFNFKILSVFLAIAIVVSGAVVVVASPREEVNALSPNYDGSDVYYFCDLYPTLTYENFSNTFSASIYHDVRWISDSEFYRDIEEHYFFTLNNRVVIIDIKTFIPETGILSELFSHFKENNCVTGFVTSYSESDFPDTYFLDCVDIFVENAPSDKMDVYFSAAFEDLETNGELSDTVYLLDRSVLNVYFIENRDFGALCATSRYLNKFIFDLLYFVSSTEYEIYDYQNALDEWNITILVYVGNNQFVDLTTWERYTFSSTQEILEEYEKEYICSFGFDMFDEEFYWFLYNNGVDLNYLFGVNPLDYDYNGLDLRLNNFDYSDEAELYLVEALKDWLSVI
;
A
#
# COMPACT_ATOMS: atom_id res chain seq x y z
N MET A 1 45.23 -44.36 18.31
CA MET A 1 44.11 -45.33 18.47
C MET A 1 42.82 -44.57 18.60
N LYS A 2 41.84 -44.90 17.74
CA LYS A 2 40.47 -44.39 17.74
C LYS A 2 39.76 -44.70 19.06
N LYS A 3 38.92 -43.79 19.55
CA LYS A 3 37.45 -43.96 19.50
C LYS A 3 36.73 -42.66 19.88
N PHE A 4 36.15 -42.05 18.86
CA PHE A 4 34.94 -41.25 18.93
C PHE A 4 33.83 -42.06 19.61
N ASN A 5 33.02 -41.40 20.44
CA ASN A 5 31.61 -41.73 20.60
C ASN A 5 30.82 -40.43 20.49
N PHE A 6 30.18 -40.28 19.34
CA PHE A 6 29.19 -39.26 19.03
C PHE A 6 27.82 -39.87 19.34
N LYS A 7 26.99 -39.14 20.10
CA LYS A 7 25.51 -39.15 20.11
C LYS A 7 25.11 -38.02 21.07
N ILE A 8 25.00 -36.79 20.57
CA ILE A 8 23.73 -36.16 20.14
C ILE A 8 22.83 -35.92 21.36
N LEU A 9 22.71 -34.67 21.83
CA LEU A 9 21.55 -33.78 21.59
C LEU A 9 21.57 -32.58 22.56
N SER A 10 21.33 -31.37 22.01
CA SER A 10 20.83 -30.15 22.68
C SER A 10 21.83 -29.41 23.59
N VAL A 11 22.58 -28.39 23.14
CA VAL A 11 22.14 -27.08 22.59
C VAL A 11 21.10 -26.42 23.48
N PHE A 12 21.55 -25.53 24.38
CA PHE A 12 20.97 -24.21 24.68
C PHE A 12 22.02 -23.47 25.51
N LEU A 13 23.08 -23.02 24.83
CA LEU A 13 24.04 -22.08 25.42
C LEU A 13 23.50 -20.68 25.15
N ALA A 14 23.07 -20.04 26.23
CA ALA A 14 22.63 -18.66 26.28
C ALA A 14 23.64 -17.73 25.60
N ILE A 15 23.24 -17.14 24.48
CA ILE A 15 23.89 -15.94 23.96
C ILE A 15 23.22 -14.77 24.66
N ALA A 16 23.89 -14.27 25.69
CA ALA A 16 23.63 -12.95 26.23
C ALA A 16 24.03 -11.91 25.18
N ILE A 17 23.05 -11.34 24.48
CA ILE A 17 23.23 -10.07 23.78
C ILE A 17 22.91 -8.97 24.79
N VAL A 18 23.97 -8.28 25.21
CA VAL A 18 23.90 -6.98 25.86
C VAL A 18 23.37 -6.00 24.82
N VAL A 19 22.06 -5.75 24.82
CA VAL A 19 21.46 -4.64 24.08
C VAL A 19 21.65 -3.39 24.92
N SER A 20 22.61 -2.58 24.52
CA SER A 20 22.77 -1.21 24.98
C SER A 20 21.59 -0.36 24.50
N GLY A 21 20.74 0.09 25.41
CA GLY A 21 20.18 1.45 25.37
C GLY A 21 19.11 1.78 24.32
N ALA A 22 18.19 0.87 24.00
CA ALA A 22 16.86 1.26 23.52
C ALA A 22 15.90 1.17 24.71
N VAL A 23 15.27 2.29 25.04
CA VAL A 23 14.22 2.36 26.06
C VAL A 23 13.09 1.46 25.56
N VAL A 24 12.87 0.31 26.22
CA VAL A 24 11.61 -0.41 26.12
C VAL A 24 10.59 0.51 26.77
N VAL A 25 9.88 1.29 25.95
CA VAL A 25 8.67 2.00 26.38
C VAL A 25 7.63 0.92 26.59
N VAL A 26 7.57 0.42 27.83
CA VAL A 26 6.44 -0.40 28.27
C VAL A 26 5.24 0.54 28.26
N ALA A 27 4.38 0.41 27.25
CA ALA A 27 3.09 1.07 27.23
C ALA A 27 2.38 0.84 28.57
N SER A 28 1.73 1.88 29.09
CA SER A 28 0.90 1.79 30.30
C SER A 28 -0.05 0.60 30.17
N PRO A 29 -0.41 -0.13 31.24
CA PRO A 29 -1.37 -1.22 31.15
C PRO A 29 -2.70 -0.62 30.69
N ARG A 30 -2.97 -0.72 29.39
CA ARG A 30 -4.25 -0.37 28.78
C ARG A 30 -5.25 -1.35 29.40
N GLU A 31 -6.40 -0.85 29.85
CA GLU A 31 -7.45 -1.72 30.39
C GLU A 31 -7.70 -2.83 29.36
N GLU A 32 -7.66 -4.11 29.80
CA GLU A 32 -8.07 -5.25 28.98
C GLU A 32 -9.50 -4.96 28.50
N VAL A 33 -9.62 -4.54 27.23
CA VAL A 33 -10.92 -4.44 26.59
C VAL A 33 -11.49 -5.85 26.61
N ASN A 34 -12.69 -5.99 27.17
CA ASN A 34 -13.33 -7.29 27.23
C ASN A 34 -13.45 -7.83 25.81
N ALA A 35 -13.15 -9.13 25.63
CA ALA A 35 -13.19 -9.88 24.38
C ALA A 35 -14.31 -9.45 23.42
N LEU A 36 -14.06 -9.64 22.11
CA LEU A 36 -15.00 -9.34 21.02
C LEU A 36 -16.45 -9.69 21.39
N SER A 37 -17.38 -8.83 20.93
CA SER A 37 -18.82 -9.00 21.13
C SER A 37 -19.24 -10.46 20.91
N PRO A 38 -20.14 -11.03 21.74
CA PRO A 38 -20.64 -12.40 21.53
C PRO A 38 -21.42 -12.57 20.21
N ASN A 39 -21.62 -11.49 19.44
CA ASN A 39 -22.18 -11.48 18.10
C ASN A 39 -21.11 -11.42 16.98
N TYR A 40 -19.82 -11.49 17.32
CA TYR A 40 -18.74 -11.60 16.35
C TYR A 40 -18.81 -12.98 15.67
N ASP A 41 -19.12 -13.01 14.39
CA ASP A 41 -19.37 -14.22 13.61
C ASP A 41 -18.19 -14.64 12.73
N GLY A 42 -17.03 -13.99 12.93
CA GLY A 42 -15.81 -14.21 12.15
C GLY A 42 -15.79 -13.47 10.81
N SER A 43 -16.81 -12.67 10.49
CA SER A 43 -16.87 -11.80 9.31
C SER A 43 -16.70 -10.33 9.70
N ASP A 44 -15.86 -9.49 9.12
CA ASP A 44 -14.70 -9.60 8.24
C ASP A 44 -13.88 -8.35 8.65
N VAL A 45 -12.57 -8.45 8.83
CA VAL A 45 -11.76 -7.30 9.26
C VAL A 45 -11.89 -6.18 8.23
N TYR A 46 -12.31 -4.97 8.63
CA TYR A 46 -12.31 -3.81 7.73
C TYR A 46 -10.96 -3.11 7.85
N TYR A 47 -10.21 -3.04 6.77
CA TYR A 47 -8.85 -2.52 6.74
C TYR A 47 -8.77 -1.35 5.75
N PHE A 48 -8.83 -0.14 6.28
CA PHE A 48 -8.64 1.07 5.48
C PHE A 48 -7.16 1.42 5.39
N CYS A 49 -6.65 1.75 4.19
CA CYS A 49 -5.30 2.29 4.05
C CYS A 49 -5.14 3.35 2.97
N ASP A 50 -4.29 4.36 3.23
CA ASP A 50 -4.09 5.53 2.35
C ASP A 50 -3.01 5.35 1.26
N LEU A 51 -2.20 4.30 1.38
CA LEU A 51 -1.11 3.99 0.45
C LEU A 51 -1.06 2.50 0.15
N TYR A 52 -0.66 1.70 1.13
CA TYR A 52 -0.73 0.25 1.10
C TYR A 52 -0.93 -0.31 2.50
N PRO A 53 -1.57 -1.47 2.66
CA PRO A 53 -1.78 -2.03 3.97
C PRO A 53 -0.50 -2.67 4.48
N THR A 54 -0.23 -2.42 5.76
CA THR A 54 0.87 -3.05 6.48
C THR A 54 0.68 -4.56 6.53
N LEU A 55 -0.56 -5.03 6.71
CA LEU A 55 -0.92 -6.44 6.74
C LEU A 55 -1.47 -6.93 5.39
N THR A 56 -0.75 -7.88 4.82
CA THR A 56 -1.15 -8.54 3.58
C THR A 56 -2.27 -9.55 3.83
N TYR A 57 -3.13 -9.76 2.85
CA TYR A 57 -4.16 -10.79 2.95
C TYR A 57 -3.57 -12.18 3.12
N GLU A 58 -2.50 -12.53 2.41
CA GLU A 58 -1.91 -13.86 2.51
C GLU A 58 -1.48 -14.15 3.96
N ASN A 59 -0.75 -13.23 4.60
CA ASN A 59 -0.38 -13.39 6.00
C ASN A 59 -1.59 -13.41 6.93
N PHE A 60 -2.60 -12.58 6.68
CA PHE A 60 -3.83 -12.56 7.48
C PHE A 60 -4.61 -13.88 7.38
N SER A 61 -4.92 -14.30 6.15
CA SER A 61 -5.70 -15.51 5.84
C SER A 61 -4.97 -16.77 6.30
N ASN A 62 -3.66 -16.87 6.07
CA ASN A 62 -2.85 -18.00 6.55
C ASN A 62 -2.80 -18.08 8.09
N THR A 63 -2.86 -16.94 8.78
CA THR A 63 -2.77 -16.90 10.25
C THR A 63 -4.11 -17.15 10.92
N PHE A 64 -5.18 -16.53 10.42
CA PHE A 64 -6.49 -16.51 11.09
C PHE A 64 -7.55 -17.38 10.41
N SER A 65 -7.28 -17.92 9.21
CA SER A 65 -8.28 -18.63 8.39
C SER A 65 -9.57 -17.82 8.20
N ALA A 66 -9.45 -16.49 8.11
CA ALA A 66 -10.54 -15.52 8.03
C ALA A 66 -10.33 -14.56 6.85
N SER A 67 -11.40 -13.82 6.50
CA SER A 67 -11.36 -12.82 5.43
C SER A 67 -11.13 -11.42 5.99
N ILE A 68 -10.46 -10.61 5.17
CA ILE A 68 -10.19 -9.20 5.40
C ILE A 68 -10.70 -8.42 4.18
N TYR A 69 -11.37 -7.30 4.43
CA TYR A 69 -11.79 -6.35 3.42
C TYR A 69 -10.83 -5.17 3.42
N HIS A 70 -9.99 -5.09 2.40
CA HIS A 70 -9.10 -3.94 2.19
C HIS A 70 -9.82 -2.83 1.43
N ASP A 71 -9.84 -1.65 2.05
CA ASP A 71 -10.31 -0.40 1.47
C ASP A 71 -9.09 0.51 1.24
N VAL A 72 -8.43 0.31 0.10
CA VAL A 72 -7.24 1.06 -0.28
C VAL A 72 -7.68 2.30 -1.05
N ARG A 73 -7.35 3.48 -0.52
CA ARG A 73 -7.73 4.75 -1.15
C ARG A 73 -6.61 5.76 -1.04
N TRP A 74 -6.08 6.20 -2.17
CA TRP A 74 -5.18 7.35 -2.18
C TRP A 74 -5.98 8.63 -1.87
N ILE A 75 -5.79 9.19 -0.67
CA ILE A 75 -6.51 10.38 -0.18
C ILE A 75 -5.56 11.32 0.56
N SER A 76 -5.85 12.61 0.54
CA SER A 76 -5.19 13.60 1.40
C SER A 76 -5.79 13.67 2.80
N ASP A 77 -5.14 14.41 3.69
CA ASP A 77 -5.64 14.75 5.02
C ASP A 77 -7.04 15.39 4.99
N SER A 78 -7.26 16.31 4.07
CA SER A 78 -8.53 17.01 3.87
C SER A 78 -9.64 16.10 3.32
N GLU A 79 -9.29 15.12 2.49
CA GLU A 79 -10.25 14.15 1.97
C GLU A 79 -10.61 13.11 3.02
N PHE A 80 -9.63 12.66 3.82
CA PHE A 80 -9.89 11.80 4.97
C PHE A 80 -10.81 12.48 5.99
N TYR A 81 -10.55 13.76 6.27
CA TYR A 81 -11.42 14.59 7.09
C TYR A 81 -12.85 14.64 6.56
N ARG A 82 -13.01 14.92 5.25
CA ARG A 82 -14.32 14.95 4.60
C ARG A 82 -15.05 13.61 4.73
N ASP A 83 -14.36 12.49 4.53
CA ASP A 83 -14.97 11.15 4.65
C ASP A 83 -15.52 10.90 6.08
N ILE A 84 -14.81 11.38 7.10
CA ILE A 84 -15.27 11.30 8.49
C ILE A 84 -16.49 12.20 8.71
N GLU A 85 -16.46 13.46 8.25
CA GLU A 85 -17.61 14.38 8.35
C GLU A 85 -18.85 13.86 7.59
N GLU A 86 -18.65 13.19 6.46
CA GLU A 86 -19.70 12.57 5.66
C GLU A 86 -20.13 11.20 6.21
N HIS A 87 -19.64 10.81 7.39
CA HIS A 87 -20.02 9.61 8.13
C HIS A 87 -19.71 8.31 7.36
N TYR A 88 -18.70 8.32 6.49
CA TYR A 88 -18.33 7.18 5.64
C TYR A 88 -18.10 5.90 6.45
N PHE A 89 -17.31 6.02 7.52
CA PHE A 89 -16.96 4.91 8.40
C PHE A 89 -18.03 4.57 9.44
N PHE A 90 -19.09 5.38 9.58
CA PHE A 90 -19.97 5.29 10.75
C PHE A 90 -20.99 4.14 10.66
N THR A 91 -21.03 3.46 9.51
CA THR A 91 -21.80 2.24 9.31
C THR A 91 -21.11 0.98 9.89
N LEU A 92 -19.84 1.09 10.27
CA LEU A 92 -19.04 0.00 10.81
C LEU A 92 -19.38 -0.26 12.28
N ASN A 93 -19.89 -1.45 12.58
CA ASN A 93 -20.28 -1.87 13.94
C ASN A 93 -19.83 -3.31 14.21
N ASN A 94 -19.54 -3.64 15.48
CA ASN A 94 -19.19 -4.98 15.98
C ASN A 94 -18.11 -5.72 15.14
N ARG A 95 -17.05 -5.02 14.73
CA ARG A 95 -15.98 -5.59 13.88
C ARG A 95 -14.59 -5.16 14.33
N VAL A 96 -13.56 -5.79 13.78
CA VAL A 96 -12.21 -5.22 13.84
C VAL A 96 -12.08 -4.18 12.73
N VAL A 97 -11.70 -2.96 13.09
CA VAL A 97 -11.49 -1.84 12.17
C VAL A 97 -10.04 -1.40 12.29
N ILE A 98 -9.28 -1.51 11.20
CA ILE A 98 -7.89 -1.05 11.12
C ILE A 98 -7.86 0.17 10.20
N ILE A 99 -7.35 1.28 10.73
CA ILE A 99 -7.08 2.52 10.00
C ILE A 99 -5.57 2.60 9.84
N ASP A 100 -5.07 2.53 8.62
CA ASP A 100 -3.65 2.49 8.29
C ASP A 100 -3.25 3.70 7.43
N ILE A 101 -2.73 4.74 8.08
CA ILE A 101 -2.39 6.03 7.44
C ILE A 101 -0.88 6.26 7.50
N LYS A 102 -0.21 6.29 6.34
CA LYS A 102 1.24 6.44 6.21
C LYS A 102 1.68 7.75 5.53
N THR A 103 0.76 8.46 4.88
CA THR A 103 1.13 9.59 4.00
C THR A 103 0.95 10.95 4.67
N PHE A 104 0.17 11.05 5.74
CA PHE A 104 -0.04 12.28 6.52
C PHE A 104 -0.35 11.99 7.99
N ILE A 105 -0.21 13.00 8.86
CA ILE A 105 -0.65 12.94 10.26
C ILE A 105 -2.09 13.48 10.33
N PRO A 106 -3.11 12.64 10.59
CA PRO A 106 -4.48 13.13 10.72
C PRO A 106 -4.64 14.02 11.96
N GLU A 107 -5.59 14.95 11.94
CA GLU A 107 -5.90 15.78 13.10
C GLU A 107 -6.36 14.93 14.30
N THR A 108 -5.77 15.13 15.47
CA THR A 108 -6.01 14.33 16.68
C THR A 108 -7.45 14.40 17.19
N GLY A 109 -8.10 15.56 17.03
CA GLY A 109 -9.53 15.73 17.36
C GLY A 109 -10.43 14.85 16.50
N ILE A 110 -10.06 14.66 15.24
CA ILE A 110 -10.81 13.88 14.26
C ILE A 110 -10.58 12.39 14.45
N LEU A 111 -9.34 11.98 14.75
CA LEU A 111 -9.05 10.63 15.21
C LEU A 111 -9.83 10.29 16.49
N SER A 112 -9.93 11.25 17.42
CA SER A 112 -10.67 11.06 18.67
C SER A 112 -12.15 10.81 18.40
N GLU A 113 -12.79 11.59 17.51
CA GLU A 113 -14.19 11.37 17.11
C GLU A 113 -14.39 10.01 16.45
N LEU A 114 -13.53 9.67 15.48
CA LEU A 114 -13.61 8.42 14.73
C LEU A 114 -13.46 7.18 15.63
N PHE A 115 -12.39 7.13 16.44
CA PHE A 115 -12.14 5.97 17.30
C PHE A 115 -13.12 5.89 18.47
N SER A 116 -13.60 7.03 18.99
CA SER A 116 -14.69 7.02 19.98
C SER A 116 -15.95 6.40 19.40
N HIS A 117 -16.33 6.77 18.17
CA HIS A 117 -17.47 6.18 17.48
C HIS A 117 -17.32 4.67 17.31
N PHE A 118 -16.14 4.19 16.88
CA PHE A 118 -15.89 2.75 16.77
C PHE A 118 -16.03 2.04 18.12
N LYS A 119 -15.49 2.63 19.20
CA LYS A 119 -15.58 2.06 20.55
C LYS A 119 -17.03 2.00 21.07
N GLU A 120 -17.82 3.05 20.84
CA GLU A 120 -19.25 3.10 21.17
C GLU A 120 -20.05 2.01 20.43
N ASN A 121 -19.58 1.59 19.25
CA ASN A 121 -20.19 0.56 18.41
C ASN A 121 -19.58 -0.84 18.58
N ASN A 122 -18.87 -1.06 19.69
CA ASN A 122 -18.24 -2.34 20.06
C ASN A 122 -17.25 -2.88 19.01
N CYS A 123 -16.55 -2.00 18.31
CA CYS A 123 -15.46 -2.40 17.43
C CYS A 123 -14.15 -2.55 18.22
N VAL A 124 -13.28 -3.45 17.75
CA VAL A 124 -11.86 -3.46 18.12
C VAL A 124 -11.11 -2.58 17.13
N THR A 125 -10.28 -1.68 17.62
CA THR A 125 -9.69 -0.61 16.82
C THR A 125 -8.19 -0.78 16.66
N GLY A 126 -7.72 -0.72 15.41
CA GLY A 126 -6.30 -0.64 15.07
C GLY A 126 -5.99 0.70 14.41
N PHE A 127 -4.91 1.34 14.84
CA PHE A 127 -4.32 2.48 14.14
C PHE A 127 -2.88 2.14 13.78
N VAL A 128 -2.58 2.18 12.49
CA VAL A 128 -1.24 1.94 11.94
C VAL A 128 -0.77 3.21 11.26
N THR A 129 0.47 3.60 11.52
CA THR A 129 1.02 4.82 10.98
C THR A 129 2.53 4.81 10.87
N SER A 130 3.07 5.57 9.90
CA SER A 130 4.52 5.76 9.73
C SER A 130 5.11 6.78 10.70
N TYR A 131 4.29 7.49 11.47
CA TYR A 131 4.72 8.49 12.43
C TYR A 131 4.89 7.89 13.83
N SER A 132 5.73 8.51 14.64
CA SER A 132 5.85 8.17 16.06
C SER A 132 4.72 8.81 16.88
N GLU A 133 4.43 8.26 18.06
CA GLU A 133 3.49 8.85 19.02
C GLU A 133 3.86 10.32 19.32
N SER A 134 5.14 10.64 19.33
CA SER A 134 5.64 12.00 19.62
C SER A 134 5.44 13.02 18.52
N ASP A 135 5.09 12.58 17.30
CA ASP A 135 4.78 13.46 16.19
C ASP A 135 3.36 14.04 16.28
N PHE A 136 2.50 13.44 17.09
CA PHE A 136 1.13 13.91 17.31
C PHE A 136 1.11 15.06 18.35
N PRO A 137 0.33 16.14 18.11
CA PRO A 137 0.17 17.24 19.06
C PRO A 137 -0.37 16.80 20.44
N ASP A 138 -1.18 15.75 20.45
CA ASP A 138 -1.72 15.08 21.62
C ASP A 138 -2.08 13.62 21.28
N THR A 139 -2.37 12.81 22.29
CA THR A 139 -2.58 11.36 22.14
C THR A 139 -3.89 10.88 22.74
N TYR A 140 -4.87 11.77 22.96
CA TYR A 140 -6.14 11.40 23.61
C TYR A 140 -6.93 10.35 22.82
N PHE A 141 -6.84 10.38 21.49
CA PHE A 141 -7.48 9.39 20.64
C PHE A 141 -6.98 7.95 20.91
N LEU A 142 -5.75 7.78 21.41
CA LEU A 142 -5.19 6.46 21.73
C LEU A 142 -5.92 5.76 22.88
N ASP A 143 -6.66 6.49 23.73
CA ASP A 143 -7.55 5.89 24.74
C ASP A 143 -8.71 5.10 24.10
N CYS A 144 -8.98 5.34 22.81
CA CYS A 144 -9.97 4.63 22.00
C CYS A 144 -9.35 3.69 20.96
N VAL A 145 -8.01 3.51 20.96
CA VAL A 145 -7.27 2.62 20.05
C VAL A 145 -6.76 1.40 20.80
N ASP A 146 -7.23 0.21 20.42
CA ASP A 146 -6.79 -1.04 21.05
C ASP A 146 -5.36 -1.41 20.61
N ILE A 147 -5.11 -1.37 19.29
CA ILE A 147 -3.83 -1.71 18.69
C ILE A 147 -3.24 -0.45 18.04
N PHE A 148 -2.10 0.00 18.54
CA PHE A 148 -1.37 1.12 17.94
C PHE A 148 -0.03 0.62 17.39
N VAL A 149 0.20 0.86 16.10
CA VAL A 149 1.43 0.53 15.39
C VAL A 149 2.02 1.82 14.84
N GLU A 150 3.09 2.28 15.46
CA GLU A 150 3.84 3.48 15.03
C GLU A 150 5.08 3.09 14.22
N ASN A 151 5.63 4.06 13.48
CA ASN A 151 6.81 3.87 12.63
C ASN A 151 6.67 2.71 11.62
N ALA A 152 5.44 2.41 11.19
CA ALA A 152 5.19 1.39 10.18
C ALA A 152 5.94 1.75 8.88
N PRO A 153 6.81 0.86 8.38
CA PRO A 153 7.71 1.18 7.27
C PRO A 153 6.93 1.49 5.99
N SER A 154 7.44 2.47 5.24
CA SER A 154 6.98 2.84 3.90
C SER A 154 7.73 2.10 2.78
N ASP A 155 8.63 1.21 3.15
CA ASP A 155 9.72 0.75 2.30
C ASP A 155 9.32 -0.39 1.36
N LYS A 156 8.11 -0.98 1.52
CA LYS A 156 7.61 -2.01 0.59
C LYS A 156 7.49 -1.44 -0.83
N MET A 157 7.08 -0.18 -0.94
CA MET A 157 6.99 0.53 -2.21
C MET A 157 8.36 0.76 -2.85
N ASP A 158 9.38 1.07 -2.05
CA ASP A 158 10.76 1.26 -2.52
C ASP A 158 11.34 -0.04 -3.08
N VAL A 159 11.13 -1.16 -2.38
CA VAL A 159 11.54 -2.49 -2.86
C VAL A 159 10.82 -2.85 -4.15
N TYR A 160 9.51 -2.61 -4.21
CA TYR A 160 8.72 -2.88 -5.40
C TYR A 160 9.19 -2.11 -6.63
N PHE A 161 9.30 -0.77 -6.53
CA PHE A 161 9.72 0.03 -7.67
C PHE A 161 11.15 -0.28 -8.07
N SER A 162 12.05 -0.51 -7.11
CA SER A 162 13.42 -0.91 -7.42
C SER A 162 13.45 -2.19 -8.25
N ALA A 163 12.68 -3.20 -7.86
CA ALA A 163 12.64 -4.47 -8.58
C ALA A 163 11.92 -4.37 -9.93
N ALA A 164 10.82 -3.62 -10.02
CA ALA A 164 10.10 -3.39 -11.28
C ALA A 164 10.96 -2.64 -12.29
N PHE A 165 11.66 -1.59 -11.85
CA PHE A 165 12.52 -0.82 -12.73
C PHE A 165 13.83 -1.54 -13.07
N GLU A 166 14.39 -2.39 -12.19
CA GLU A 166 15.53 -3.26 -12.52
C GLU A 166 15.17 -4.29 -13.61
N ASP A 167 13.96 -4.85 -13.57
CA ASP A 167 13.46 -5.77 -14.59
C ASP A 167 13.26 -5.04 -15.94
N LEU A 168 12.62 -3.87 -15.92
CA LEU A 168 12.47 -3.01 -17.11
C LEU A 168 13.82 -2.55 -17.68
N GLU A 169 14.79 -2.20 -16.83
CA GLU A 169 16.15 -1.83 -17.26
C GLU A 169 16.81 -3.00 -18.01
N THR A 170 16.66 -4.21 -17.45
CA THR A 170 17.23 -5.43 -18.03
C THR A 170 16.64 -5.75 -19.40
N ASN A 171 15.35 -5.44 -19.59
CA ASN A 171 14.66 -5.63 -20.87
C ASN A 171 14.87 -4.46 -21.85
N GLY A 172 15.39 -3.32 -21.39
CA GLY A 172 15.70 -2.15 -22.22
C GLY A 172 14.51 -1.21 -22.46
N GLU A 173 13.53 -1.23 -21.56
CA GLU A 173 12.18 -0.68 -21.79
C GLU A 173 11.86 0.47 -20.82
N LEU A 174 12.89 1.14 -20.29
CA LEU A 174 12.70 2.23 -19.33
C LEU A 174 12.39 3.58 -20.01
N SER A 175 13.10 3.89 -21.10
CA SER A 175 12.91 5.09 -21.94
C SER A 175 12.05 4.76 -23.15
N ASP A 176 11.56 5.79 -23.86
CA ASP A 176 10.74 5.58 -25.08
C ASP A 176 9.48 4.71 -24.84
N THR A 177 8.87 4.91 -23.66
CA THR A 177 7.87 4.01 -23.09
C THR A 177 6.65 4.78 -22.59
N VAL A 178 5.46 4.21 -22.81
CA VAL A 178 4.23 4.66 -22.15
C VAL A 178 3.98 3.82 -20.90
N TYR A 179 3.88 4.49 -19.75
CA TYR A 179 3.50 3.89 -18.49
C TYR A 179 2.01 4.13 -18.24
N LEU A 180 1.25 3.04 -18.20
CA LEU A 180 -0.17 3.04 -17.88
C LEU A 180 -0.35 2.80 -16.39
N LEU A 181 -0.96 3.75 -15.69
CA LEU A 181 -1.34 3.61 -14.28
C LEU A 181 -2.82 3.30 -14.18
N ASP A 182 -3.16 2.31 -13.36
CA ASP A 182 -4.55 2.04 -13.03
C ASP A 182 -5.19 3.17 -12.20
N ARG A 183 -6.50 3.36 -12.32
CA ARG A 183 -7.26 4.33 -11.51
C ARG A 183 -7.24 4.02 -10.03
N SER A 184 -7.03 2.76 -9.65
CA SER A 184 -6.90 2.32 -8.26
C SER A 184 -5.67 2.94 -7.60
N VAL A 185 -4.62 3.18 -8.39
CA VAL A 185 -3.36 3.78 -7.95
C VAL A 185 -3.49 5.29 -7.78
N LEU A 186 -4.23 5.95 -8.67
CA LEU A 186 -4.29 7.40 -8.73
C LEU A 186 -5.66 7.88 -9.21
N ASN A 187 -6.44 8.48 -8.31
CA ASN A 187 -7.73 9.06 -8.66
C ASN A 187 -7.59 10.52 -9.12
N VAL A 188 -7.53 10.74 -10.43
CA VAL A 188 -7.34 12.07 -11.01
C VAL A 188 -8.61 12.95 -11.03
N TYR A 189 -9.78 12.43 -10.64
CA TYR A 189 -11.04 13.18 -10.69
C TYR A 189 -11.12 14.30 -9.64
N PHE A 190 -10.35 14.22 -8.57
CA PHE A 190 -10.36 15.19 -7.48
C PHE A 190 -9.29 16.29 -7.61
N ILE A 191 -8.55 16.31 -8.72
CA ILE A 191 -7.43 17.23 -8.91
C ILE A 191 -7.92 18.53 -9.56
N GLU A 192 -8.08 19.57 -8.74
CA GLU A 192 -8.65 20.86 -9.19
C GLU A 192 -7.71 21.68 -10.10
N ASN A 193 -6.40 21.62 -9.86
CA ASN A 193 -5.44 22.54 -10.49
C ASN A 193 -4.71 21.97 -11.71
N ARG A 194 -4.93 20.68 -12.03
CA ARG A 194 -4.30 20.00 -13.20
C ARG A 194 -2.83 20.37 -13.36
N ASP A 195 -2.08 20.25 -12.27
CA ASP A 195 -0.67 20.59 -12.19
C ASP A 195 0.10 19.32 -11.81
N PHE A 196 1.03 18.90 -12.68
CA PHE A 196 1.74 17.63 -12.53
C PHE A 196 2.67 17.64 -11.30
N GLY A 197 3.37 18.75 -11.07
CA GLY A 197 4.26 18.90 -9.91
C GLY A 197 3.50 18.91 -8.59
N ALA A 198 2.36 19.59 -8.54
CA ALA A 198 1.47 19.60 -7.39
C ALA A 198 0.88 18.21 -7.12
N LEU A 199 0.49 17.48 -8.18
CA LEU A 199 0.03 16.11 -8.06
C LEU A 199 1.14 15.20 -7.50
N CYS A 200 2.37 15.32 -7.99
CA CYS A 200 3.50 14.60 -7.42
C CYS A 200 3.75 15.01 -5.96
N ALA A 201 3.62 16.29 -5.62
CA ALA A 201 3.82 16.76 -4.25
C ALA A 201 2.79 16.20 -3.26
N THR A 202 1.55 15.91 -3.70
CA THR A 202 0.50 15.32 -2.86
C THR A 202 0.45 13.80 -2.93
N SER A 203 0.85 13.20 -4.05
CA SER A 203 0.82 11.76 -4.26
C SER A 203 2.17 11.13 -3.92
N ARG A 204 2.27 10.54 -2.73
CA ARG A 204 3.48 9.80 -2.34
C ARG A 204 3.80 8.66 -3.31
N TYR A 205 2.78 7.95 -3.79
CA TYR A 205 2.97 6.90 -4.80
C TYR A 205 3.53 7.48 -6.10
N LEU A 206 2.85 8.47 -6.71
CA LEU A 206 3.28 9.00 -8.00
C LEU A 206 4.66 9.66 -7.89
N ASN A 207 4.91 10.42 -6.83
CA ASN A 207 6.23 11.02 -6.59
C ASN A 207 7.32 9.96 -6.61
N LYS A 208 7.13 8.89 -5.84
CA LYS A 208 8.13 7.83 -5.72
C LYS A 208 8.28 7.06 -7.03
N PHE A 209 7.17 6.75 -7.70
CA PHE A 209 7.16 6.13 -9.02
C PHE A 209 8.02 6.94 -10.01
N ILE A 210 7.78 8.25 -10.13
CA ILE A 210 8.48 9.12 -11.08
C ILE A 210 9.94 9.32 -10.66
N PHE A 211 10.19 9.52 -9.37
CA PHE A 211 11.55 9.66 -8.83
C PHE A 211 12.41 8.44 -9.14
N ASP A 212 11.92 7.24 -8.81
CA ASP A 212 12.66 6.00 -9.03
C ASP A 212 12.79 5.72 -10.53
N LEU A 213 11.73 5.88 -11.32
CA LEU A 213 11.79 5.71 -12.78
C LEU A 213 12.88 6.59 -13.40
N LEU A 214 12.88 7.89 -13.10
CA LEU A 214 13.87 8.82 -13.63
C LEU A 214 15.28 8.49 -13.12
N TYR A 215 15.42 8.06 -11.86
CA TYR A 215 16.70 7.64 -11.32
C TYR A 215 17.25 6.41 -12.05
N PHE A 216 16.42 5.39 -12.32
CA PHE A 216 16.84 4.21 -13.07
C PHE A 216 17.21 4.55 -14.52
N VAL A 217 16.45 5.42 -15.18
CA VAL A 217 16.73 5.80 -16.57
C VAL A 217 18.02 6.64 -16.68
N SER A 218 18.28 7.54 -15.73
CA SER A 218 19.29 8.61 -15.88
C SER A 218 20.47 8.53 -14.91
N SER A 219 20.38 7.70 -13.87
CA SER A 219 21.26 7.73 -12.69
C SER A 219 21.36 9.11 -12.02
N THR A 220 20.32 9.95 -12.16
CA THR A 220 20.26 11.32 -11.64
C THR A 220 19.03 11.48 -10.73
N GLU A 221 19.23 12.13 -9.58
CA GLU A 221 18.12 12.54 -8.72
C GLU A 221 17.54 13.86 -9.23
N TYR A 222 16.28 13.84 -9.65
CA TYR A 222 15.55 15.03 -10.08
C TYR A 222 14.71 15.59 -8.93
N GLU A 223 14.50 16.90 -8.95
CA GLU A 223 13.53 17.56 -8.09
C GLU A 223 12.14 17.55 -8.75
N ILE A 224 11.06 17.58 -7.96
CA ILE A 224 9.68 17.47 -8.46
C ILE A 224 9.37 18.48 -9.59
N TYR A 225 9.87 19.72 -9.48
CA TYR A 225 9.61 20.76 -10.47
C TYR A 225 10.32 20.51 -11.82
N ASP A 226 11.29 19.60 -11.87
CA ASP A 226 12.00 19.19 -13.08
C ASP A 226 11.46 17.88 -13.67
N TYR A 227 10.59 17.15 -12.96
CA TYR A 227 10.10 15.83 -13.40
C TYR A 227 9.50 15.85 -14.79
N GLN A 228 8.63 16.82 -15.10
CA GLN A 228 8.02 16.89 -16.44
C GLN A 228 9.06 17.06 -17.54
N ASN A 229 10.04 17.95 -17.35
CA ASN A 229 11.11 18.16 -18.32
C ASN A 229 11.99 16.91 -18.47
N ALA A 230 12.23 16.19 -17.37
CA ALA A 230 13.00 14.95 -17.37
C ALA A 230 12.25 13.83 -18.11
N LEU A 231 10.95 13.66 -17.88
CA LEU A 231 10.12 12.69 -18.61
C LEU A 231 10.17 12.99 -20.12
N ASP A 232 10.07 14.26 -20.51
CA ASP A 232 10.20 14.68 -21.91
C ASP A 232 11.59 14.36 -22.49
N GLU A 233 12.66 14.61 -21.74
CA GLU A 233 14.06 14.31 -22.15
C GLU A 233 14.25 12.82 -22.45
N TRP A 234 13.64 11.95 -21.65
CA TRP A 234 13.75 10.50 -21.77
C TRP A 234 12.65 9.87 -22.62
N ASN A 235 11.83 10.70 -23.28
CA ASN A 235 10.71 10.28 -24.11
C ASN A 235 9.75 9.34 -23.34
N ILE A 236 9.37 9.69 -22.12
CA ILE A 236 8.48 8.91 -21.25
C ILE A 236 7.11 9.58 -21.19
N THR A 237 6.05 8.79 -21.31
CA THR A 237 4.66 9.26 -21.18
C THR A 237 3.96 8.52 -20.05
N ILE A 238 3.23 9.24 -19.20
CA ILE A 238 2.47 8.65 -18.08
C ILE A 238 0.98 8.87 -18.31
N LEU A 239 0.23 7.78 -18.48
CA LEU A 239 -1.22 7.80 -18.67
C LEU A 239 -1.92 7.14 -17.49
N VAL A 240 -2.99 7.77 -16.99
CA VAL A 240 -3.87 7.17 -15.98
C VAL A 240 -5.16 6.71 -16.64
N TYR A 241 -5.50 5.44 -16.47
CA TYR A 241 -6.80 4.91 -16.84
C TYR A 241 -7.89 5.57 -16.00
N VAL A 242 -9.03 5.94 -16.59
CA VAL A 242 -10.12 6.63 -15.86
C VAL A 242 -11.51 6.04 -16.15
N GLY A 243 -11.57 4.86 -16.77
CA GLY A 243 -12.80 4.14 -17.13
C GLY A 243 -13.28 4.40 -18.55
N ASN A 244 -14.10 3.50 -19.09
CA ASN A 244 -14.65 3.56 -20.45
C ASN A 244 -13.58 3.72 -21.54
N ASN A 245 -12.45 3.02 -21.40
CA ASN A 245 -11.30 3.10 -22.32
C ASN A 245 -10.70 4.51 -22.43
N GLN A 246 -10.93 5.36 -21.43
CA GLN A 246 -10.38 6.70 -21.40
C GLN A 246 -9.12 6.75 -20.54
N PHE A 247 -8.17 7.56 -21.00
CA PHE A 247 -6.89 7.77 -20.36
C PHE A 247 -6.65 9.27 -20.21
N VAL A 248 -6.03 9.68 -19.11
CA VAL A 248 -5.57 11.05 -18.89
C VAL A 248 -4.05 11.05 -18.93
N ASP A 249 -3.49 11.87 -19.81
CA ASP A 249 -2.07 12.17 -19.81
C ASP A 249 -1.75 13.11 -18.66
N LEU A 250 -0.83 12.71 -17.77
CA LEU A 250 -0.55 13.47 -16.56
C LEU A 250 0.30 14.72 -16.79
N THR A 251 1.03 14.84 -17.90
CA THR A 251 1.86 16.01 -18.18
C THR A 251 1.07 17.07 -18.96
N THR A 252 0.13 16.65 -19.81
CA THR A 252 -0.69 17.55 -20.63
C THR A 252 -2.11 17.76 -20.09
N TRP A 253 -2.60 16.84 -19.26
CA TRP A 253 -3.98 16.77 -18.76
C TRP A 253 -5.04 16.57 -19.84
N GLU A 254 -4.61 16.19 -21.05
CA GLU A 254 -5.52 15.81 -22.12
C GLU A 254 -6.12 14.42 -21.85
N ARG A 255 -7.37 14.25 -22.28
CA ARG A 255 -8.09 12.99 -22.15
C ARG A 255 -8.25 12.35 -23.52
N TYR A 256 -7.79 11.12 -23.64
CA TYR A 256 -7.85 10.33 -24.85
C TYR A 256 -8.75 9.12 -24.65
N THR A 257 -9.22 8.54 -25.76
CA THR A 257 -9.97 7.30 -25.76
C THR A 257 -9.27 6.36 -26.73
N PHE A 258 -8.78 5.25 -26.22
CA PHE A 258 -7.99 4.28 -26.98
C PHE A 258 -8.72 2.95 -27.01
N SER A 259 -8.81 2.35 -28.20
CA SER A 259 -9.40 1.03 -28.37
C SER A 259 -8.36 -0.09 -28.22
N SER A 260 -7.08 0.24 -28.34
CA SER A 260 -5.96 -0.69 -28.22
C SER A 260 -4.68 -0.03 -27.71
N THR A 261 -3.73 -0.86 -27.28
CA THR A 261 -2.37 -0.42 -26.91
C THR A 261 -1.56 0.03 -28.13
N GLN A 262 -1.84 -0.53 -29.31
CA GLN A 262 -1.24 -0.11 -30.57
C GLN A 262 -1.61 1.34 -30.92
N GLU A 263 -2.86 1.75 -30.70
CA GLU A 263 -3.27 3.15 -30.90
C GLU A 263 -2.51 4.10 -29.95
N ILE A 264 -2.22 3.66 -28.72
CA ILE A 264 -1.42 4.43 -27.77
C ILE A 264 0.01 4.61 -28.28
N LEU A 265 0.65 3.52 -28.69
CA LEU A 265 2.02 3.56 -29.23
C LEU A 265 2.12 4.44 -30.49
N GLU A 266 1.11 4.40 -31.36
CA GLU A 266 1.05 5.22 -32.57
C GLU A 266 0.82 6.71 -32.28
N GLU A 267 -0.09 7.04 -31.35
CA GLU A 267 -0.39 8.43 -30.98
C GLU A 267 0.83 9.11 -30.32
N TYR A 268 1.53 8.38 -29.46
CA TYR A 268 2.69 8.90 -28.72
C TYR A 268 4.04 8.61 -29.38
N GLU A 269 4.05 7.95 -30.53
CA GLU A 269 5.25 7.52 -31.26
C GLU A 269 6.27 6.80 -30.35
N LYS A 270 5.82 5.77 -29.60
CA LYS A 270 6.65 5.01 -28.64
C LYS A 270 6.88 3.57 -29.07
N GLU A 271 7.92 2.95 -28.53
CA GLU A 271 8.25 1.54 -28.78
C GLU A 271 7.58 0.60 -27.76
N TYR A 272 7.51 1.00 -26.48
CA TYR A 272 7.08 0.12 -25.40
C TYR A 272 5.88 0.65 -24.62
N ILE A 273 5.13 -0.28 -24.03
CA ILE A 273 4.05 0.00 -23.10
C ILE A 273 4.18 -0.88 -21.87
N CYS A 274 4.07 -0.26 -20.71
CA CYS A 274 4.17 -0.93 -19.43
C CYS A 274 2.98 -0.52 -18.56
N SER A 275 2.39 -1.46 -17.83
CA SER A 275 1.28 -1.15 -16.93
C SER A 275 1.67 -1.32 -15.45
N PHE A 276 1.13 -0.45 -14.60
CA PHE A 276 1.30 -0.46 -13.15
C PHE A 276 -0.07 -0.37 -12.46
N GLY A 277 -0.28 -1.23 -11.47
CA GLY A 277 -1.51 -1.29 -10.70
C GLY A 277 -1.26 -1.63 -9.24
N PHE A 278 -2.32 -1.50 -8.44
CA PHE A 278 -2.31 -1.86 -7.03
C PHE A 278 -3.27 -3.01 -6.81
N ASP A 279 -2.80 -4.09 -6.18
CA ASP A 279 -3.58 -5.30 -5.94
C ASP A 279 -4.08 -6.00 -7.23
N MET A 280 -5.19 -5.50 -7.77
CA MET A 280 -5.83 -5.94 -9.01
C MET A 280 -6.10 -4.71 -9.88
N PHE A 281 -5.89 -4.85 -11.18
CA PHE A 281 -6.36 -3.84 -12.12
C PHE A 281 -7.89 -3.69 -12.04
N ASP A 282 -8.38 -2.46 -12.18
CA ASP A 282 -9.79 -2.19 -12.49
C ASP A 282 -10.25 -3.13 -13.61
N GLU A 283 -11.43 -3.75 -13.47
CA GLU A 283 -11.87 -4.82 -14.37
C GLU A 283 -11.85 -4.38 -15.84
N GLU A 284 -12.29 -3.15 -16.15
CA GLU A 284 -12.26 -2.65 -17.52
C GLU A 284 -10.83 -2.43 -18.01
N PHE A 285 -9.93 -1.98 -17.13
CA PHE A 285 -8.51 -1.82 -17.44
C PHE A 285 -7.82 -3.17 -17.67
N TYR A 286 -8.08 -4.17 -16.83
CA TYR A 286 -7.60 -5.53 -17.01
C TYR A 286 -8.00 -6.09 -18.38
N TRP A 287 -9.29 -5.97 -18.74
CA TRP A 287 -9.77 -6.44 -20.03
C TRP A 287 -9.16 -5.66 -21.20
N PHE A 288 -8.91 -4.36 -21.03
CA PHE A 288 -8.19 -3.57 -22.02
C PHE A 288 -6.77 -4.13 -22.24
N LEU A 289 -6.00 -4.36 -21.18
CA LEU A 289 -4.64 -4.91 -21.27
C LEU A 289 -4.64 -6.31 -21.86
N TYR A 290 -5.51 -7.19 -21.36
CA TYR A 290 -5.61 -8.60 -21.79
C TYR A 290 -5.95 -8.73 -23.27
N ASN A 291 -6.94 -7.98 -23.76
CA ASN A 291 -7.36 -8.05 -25.16
C ASN A 291 -6.33 -7.48 -26.14
N ASN A 292 -5.39 -6.67 -25.64
CA ASN A 292 -4.41 -5.98 -26.46
C ASN A 292 -2.98 -6.51 -26.29
N GLY A 293 -2.80 -7.62 -25.57
CA GLY A 293 -1.53 -8.34 -25.50
C GLY A 293 -0.38 -7.52 -24.92
N VAL A 294 -0.64 -6.75 -23.85
CA VAL A 294 0.45 -6.06 -23.14
C VAL A 294 1.34 -7.10 -22.45
N ASP A 295 2.58 -7.17 -22.90
CA ASP A 295 3.53 -8.20 -22.48
C ASP A 295 4.06 -7.99 -21.04
N LEU A 296 4.05 -6.75 -20.52
CA LEU A 296 4.65 -6.40 -19.24
C LEU A 296 3.70 -5.62 -18.33
N ASN A 297 3.43 -6.19 -17.16
CA ASN A 297 2.44 -5.68 -16.23
C ASN A 297 2.96 -5.89 -14.80
N TYR A 298 3.10 -4.79 -14.07
CA TYR A 298 3.62 -4.77 -12.70
C TYR A 298 2.50 -4.44 -11.73
N LEU A 299 2.24 -5.33 -10.78
CA LEU A 299 1.26 -5.12 -9.73
C LEU A 299 1.95 -5.02 -8.38
N PHE A 300 1.67 -3.94 -7.65
CA PHE A 300 1.99 -3.87 -6.23
C PHE A 300 0.98 -4.75 -5.48
N GLY A 301 1.33 -6.01 -5.27
CA GLY A 301 0.45 -7.01 -4.69
C GLY A 301 0.11 -6.73 -3.23
N VAL A 302 -1.19 -6.68 -2.92
CA VAL A 302 -1.73 -6.49 -1.56
C VAL A 302 -2.70 -7.60 -1.13
N ASN A 303 -3.05 -8.47 -2.07
CA ASN A 303 -3.98 -9.59 -1.92
C ASN A 303 -3.43 -10.82 -2.68
N PRO A 304 -3.99 -12.03 -2.49
CA PRO A 304 -3.34 -13.28 -2.86
C PRO A 304 -3.31 -13.48 -4.38
N LEU A 305 -2.13 -13.81 -4.91
CA LEU A 305 -1.97 -14.30 -6.27
C LEU A 305 -2.42 -15.76 -6.34
N ASP A 306 -3.66 -15.98 -6.75
CA ASP A 306 -4.07 -17.25 -7.36
C ASP A 306 -4.89 -16.94 -8.62
N TYR A 307 -4.28 -17.11 -9.79
CA TYR A 307 -4.99 -16.99 -11.07
C TYR A 307 -5.05 -18.34 -11.80
N ASP A 308 -6.28 -18.66 -12.22
CA ASP A 308 -6.74 -19.85 -12.92
C ASP A 308 -6.16 -19.98 -14.35
N TYR A 309 -6.24 -21.20 -14.91
CA TYR A 309 -5.51 -21.81 -16.02
C TYR A 309 -5.55 -21.13 -17.42
N ASN A 310 -6.06 -19.90 -17.56
CA ASN A 310 -6.08 -19.17 -18.85
C ASN A 310 -5.78 -17.64 -18.76
N GLY A 311 -5.30 -17.11 -17.62
CA GLY A 311 -5.03 -15.67 -17.41
C GLY A 311 -3.59 -15.22 -17.73
N LEU A 312 -3.41 -13.92 -18.00
CA LEU A 312 -2.10 -13.26 -18.21
C LEU A 312 -1.16 -13.55 -17.01
N ASP A 313 0.12 -13.86 -17.26
CA ASP A 313 1.08 -14.16 -16.20
C ASP A 313 1.62 -12.86 -15.57
N LEU A 314 0.93 -12.37 -14.55
CA LEU A 314 1.28 -11.15 -13.82
C LEU A 314 2.26 -11.52 -12.70
N ARG A 315 3.57 -11.32 -12.88
CA ARG A 315 4.57 -11.66 -11.84
C ARG A 315 5.65 -10.60 -11.65
N LEU A 316 5.69 -10.06 -10.44
CA LEU A 316 6.92 -10.05 -9.65
C LEU A 316 6.65 -10.90 -8.41
N ASN A 317 7.34 -12.04 -8.33
CA ASN A 317 7.20 -12.99 -7.23
C ASN A 317 7.73 -12.40 -5.92
N ASN A 318 6.96 -12.54 -4.84
CA ASN A 318 7.31 -12.50 -3.42
C ASN A 318 8.73 -11.99 -3.11
N PHE A 319 8.84 -10.67 -2.91
CA PHE A 319 10.00 -10.11 -2.21
C PHE A 319 9.98 -10.62 -0.77
N ASP A 320 11.06 -11.29 -0.37
CA ASP A 320 11.22 -11.78 1.01
C ASP A 320 11.52 -10.56 1.91
N TYR A 321 10.45 -9.87 2.32
CA TYR A 321 10.49 -8.69 3.18
C TYR A 321 9.84 -9.04 4.53
N SER A 322 10.64 -8.96 5.59
CA SER A 322 10.14 -9.09 6.95
C SER A 322 9.71 -7.72 7.46
N ASP A 323 8.42 -7.47 7.50
CA ASP A 323 7.85 -6.23 8.06
C ASP A 323 7.58 -6.41 9.57
N GLU A 324 8.36 -5.74 10.41
CA GLU A 324 8.17 -5.79 11.88
C GLU A 324 6.79 -5.24 12.30
N ALA A 325 6.25 -4.25 11.58
CA ALA A 325 4.94 -3.67 11.85
C ALA A 325 3.82 -4.67 11.50
N GLU A 326 3.99 -5.42 10.41
CA GLU A 326 3.08 -6.52 10.05
C GLU A 326 3.10 -7.62 11.11
N LEU A 327 4.29 -8.06 11.53
CA LEU A 327 4.43 -9.06 12.59
C LEU A 327 3.77 -8.60 13.90
N TYR A 328 4.01 -7.36 14.31
CA TYR A 328 3.40 -6.80 15.51
C TYR A 328 1.87 -6.75 15.40
N LEU A 329 1.34 -6.30 14.25
CA LEU A 329 -0.10 -6.23 14.02
C LEU A 329 -0.74 -7.62 14.05
N VAL A 330 -0.10 -8.62 13.42
CA VAL A 330 -0.55 -10.02 13.47
C VAL A 330 -0.57 -10.55 14.91
N GLU A 331 0.50 -10.36 15.68
CA GLU A 331 0.54 -10.82 17.07
C GLU A 331 -0.54 -10.14 17.93
N ALA A 332 -0.74 -8.82 17.79
CA ALA A 332 -1.75 -8.08 18.54
C ALA A 332 -3.19 -8.52 18.18
N LEU A 333 -3.43 -8.90 16.93
CA LEU A 333 -4.74 -9.39 16.49
C LEU A 333 -5.06 -10.80 17.02
N LYS A 334 -4.07 -11.61 17.40
CA LYS A 334 -4.32 -12.98 17.92
C LYS A 334 -5.19 -12.98 19.17
N ASP A 335 -5.04 -12.00 20.05
CA ASP A 335 -5.83 -11.92 21.28
C ASP A 335 -7.33 -11.77 21.00
N TRP A 336 -7.67 -11.29 19.81
CA TRP A 336 -9.06 -11.06 19.37
C TRP A 336 -9.55 -12.14 18.41
N LEU A 337 -8.69 -12.61 17.51
CA LEU A 337 -9.06 -13.46 16.38
C LEU A 337 -8.76 -14.95 16.57
N SER A 338 -7.94 -15.36 17.54
CA SER A 338 -7.53 -16.77 17.73
C SER A 338 -8.62 -17.72 18.28
N VAL A 339 -9.85 -17.22 18.43
CA VAL A 339 -11.01 -17.95 18.98
C VAL A 339 -12.02 -18.36 17.89
N ILE A 340 -11.82 -17.91 16.66
CA ILE A 340 -12.61 -18.31 15.46
C ILE A 340 -12.07 -19.64 14.95
#